data_AF-A0A7V6WGD1-F1
#
_entry.id   AF-A0A7V6WGD1-F1
#
_cell.length_a   1.000
_cell.length_b   1.000
_cell.length_c   1.000
_cell.angle_alpha   90.00
_cell.angle_beta   90.00
_cell.angle_gamma   90.00
#
_symmetry.space_group_name_H-M   'P 1'
#
loop_
_entity.id
_entity.type
_entity.pdbx_description
1 polymer ?
#
loop_
_entity_poly.entity_id
_entity_poly.type
_entity_poly.pdbx_seq_one_letter_code
_entity_poly.pdbx_strand_id
1 'polypeptide(L)' 'MDVNQEDREQDLIEKSKQGNLEAFEELVILYEKQIYNVAYRFIGNHDDASDLAQEAFVRAFKSIKSF' A
#
# COMPACT_ATOMS: atom_id res chain seq x y z
N MET A 1 -26.13 -3.72 2.44
CA MET A 1 -25.47 -2.55 1.85
C MET A 1 -24.14 -3.05 1.35
N ASP A 2 -23.99 -3.16 0.04
CA ASP A 2 -22.68 -3.42 -0.57
C ASP A 2 -21.82 -2.18 -0.32
N VAL A 3 -20.81 -2.32 0.52
CA VAL A 3 -19.82 -1.26 0.75
C VAL A 3 -19.08 -1.10 -0.57
N ASN A 4 -19.13 0.09 -1.17
CA ASN A 4 -18.39 0.35 -2.41
C ASN A 4 -16.88 0.21 -2.12
N GLN A 5 -16.11 -0.19 -3.13
CA GLN A 5 -14.66 -0.39 -3.00
C GLN A 5 -13.95 0.88 -2.52
N GLU A 6 -14.39 2.05 -2.98
CA GLU A 6 -13.89 3.37 -2.53
C GLU A 6 -14.16 3.61 -1.04
N ASP A 7 -15.36 3.28 -0.55
CA ASP A 7 -15.71 3.43 0.87
C ASP A 7 -14.87 2.51 1.76
N ARG A 8 -14.61 1.28 1.28
CA ARG A 8 -13.75 0.33 1.99
C ARG A 8 -12.31 0.81 2.03
N GLU A 9 -11.78 1.31 0.91
CA GLU A 9 -10.42 1.84 0.87
C GLU A 9 -10.27 3.03 1.83
N GLN A 10 -11.23 3.95 1.82
CA GLN A 10 -11.21 5.10 2.71
C GLN A 10 -11.23 4.68 4.18
N ASP A 11 -12.05 3.69 4.56
CA ASP A 11 -12.07 3.13 5.93
C ASP A 11 -10.72 2.51 6.31
N LEU A 12 -10.06 1.79 5.40
CA LEU A 12 -8.73 1.24 5.64
C LEU A 12 -7.68 2.34 5.82
N ILE A 13 -7.77 3.43 5.05
CA ILE A 13 -6.88 4.60 5.20
C ILE A 13 -7.07 5.21 6.58
N GLU A 14 -8.30 5.50 6.99
CA GLU A 14 -8.58 6.14 8.29
C GLU A 14 -8.14 5.27 9.48
N LYS A 15 -8.36 3.96 9.42
CA LYS A 15 -7.85 3.01 10.42
C LYS A 15 -6.31 2.98 10.43
N SER A 16 -5.68 3.01 9.27
CA SER A 16 -4.22 3.03 9.15
C SER A 16 -3.61 4.30 9.75
N LYS A 17 -4.25 5.46 9.57
CA LYS A 17 -3.85 6.73 10.21
C LYS A 17 -3.85 6.64 11.73
N GLN A 18 -4.78 5.87 12.30
CA GLN A 18 -4.88 5.61 13.74
C GLN A 18 -3.86 4.56 14.23
N GLY A 19 -3.03 4.01 13.34
CA GLY A 19 -2.01 3.01 13.67
C GLY A 19 -2.51 1.57 13.61
N ASN A 20 -3.68 1.30 13.01
CA ASN A 20 -4.13 -0.05 12.76
C ASN A 20 -3.26 -0.70 11.66
N LEU A 21 -2.44 -1.68 12.07
CA LEU A 21 -1.52 -2.38 11.18
C LEU A 21 -2.25 -3.31 10.20
N GLU A 22 -3.32 -3.98 10.64
CA GLU A 22 -4.12 -4.88 9.79
C GLU A 22 -4.78 -4.12 8.65
N ALA A 23 -5.30 -2.92 8.93
CA ALA A 23 -5.87 -2.05 7.90
C ALA A 23 -4.83 -1.62 6.87
N PHE A 24 -3.58 -1.38 7.31
CA PHE A 24 -2.50 -1.07 6.39
C PHE A 24 -2.07 -2.28 5.58
N GLU A 25 -2.05 -3.47 6.16
CA GLU A 25 -1.78 -4.72 5.44
C GLU A 25 -2.80 -4.96 4.32
N GLU A 26 -4.09 -4.69 4.56
CA GLU A 26 -5.11 -4.74 3.51
C GLU A 26 -4.82 -3.74 2.38
N LEU A 27 -4.37 -2.51 2.69
CA LEU A 27 -3.92 -1.54 1.67
C LEU A 27 -2.70 -2.06 0.90
N VAL A 28 -1.74 -2.70 1.57
CA VAL A 28 -0.59 -3.32 0.90
C VAL A 28 -1.05 -4.37 -0.09
N ILE A 29 -1.94 -5.29 0.30
CA ILE A 29 -2.46 -6.34 -0.58
C ILE A 29 -3.21 -5.74 -1.79
N LEU A 30 -3.98 -4.67 -1.59
CA LEU A 30 -4.70 -3.98 -2.68
C LEU A 30 -3.74 -3.37 -3.72
N TYR A 31 -2.58 -2.90 -3.28
CA TYR A 31 -1.65 -2.12 -4.11
C TYR A 31 -0.37 -2.85 -4.51
N GLU A 32 -0.05 -4.00 -3.92
CA GLU A 32 1.24 -4.70 -4.10
C GLU A 32 1.56 -4.96 -5.56
N LYS A 33 0.60 -5.47 -6.32
CA LYS A 33 0.78 -5.83 -7.72
C LYS A 33 1.01 -4.59 -8.58
N GLN A 34 0.30 -3.50 -8.29
CA GLN A 34 0.40 -2.27 -9.05
C GLN A 34 1.76 -1.61 -8.82
N ILE A 35 2.16 -1.47 -7.55
CA ILE A 35 3.44 -0.86 -7.16
C ILE A 35 4.61 -1.71 -7.65
N TYR A 36 4.52 -3.04 -7.50
CA TYR A 36 5.52 -3.96 -8.03
C TYR A 36 5.70 -3.83 -9.55
N ASN A 37 4.60 -3.80 -10.31
CA ASN A 37 4.67 -3.66 -11.76
C ASN A 37 5.29 -2.32 -12.20
N VAL A 38 5.03 -1.25 -11.45
CA VAL A 38 5.68 0.05 -11.68
C VAL A 38 7.18 -0.06 -11.40
N ALA A 39 7.58 -0.60 -10.26
CA ALA A 39 9.00 -0.79 -9.91
C ALA A 39 9.73 -1.67 -10.94
N TYR A 40 9.12 -2.79 -11.34
CA TYR A 40 9.68 -3.70 -12.33
C TYR A 40 9.85 -3.06 -13.71
N ARG A 41 8.93 -2.19 -14.13
CA ARG A 41 9.06 -1.45 -15.40
C ARG A 41 10.25 -0.51 -15.44
N PHE A 42 10.69 0.02 -14.29
CA PHE A 42 11.85 0.90 -14.21
C PHE A 42 13.16 0.15 -14.03
N ILE A 43 13.16 -0.93 -13.25
CA ILE A 43 14.39 -1.63 -12.86
C ILE A 43 14.69 -2.84 -13.76
N GLY A 44 13.66 -3.55 -14.24
CA GLY A 44 13.81 -4.74 -15.09
C GLY A 44 14.33 -5.99 -14.37
N ASN A 45 14.58 -5.92 -13.05
CA ASN A 45 14.99 -7.03 -12.19
C ASN A 45 13.91 -7.28 -11.12
N HIS A 46 13.57 -8.54 -10.87
CA HIS A 46 12.54 -8.94 -9.91
C HIS A 46 12.90 -8.64 -8.45
N ASP A 47 14.15 -8.88 -8.04
CA ASP A 47 14.61 -8.71 -6.66
C ASP A 47 14.62 -7.23 -6.29
N ASP A 48 15.28 -6.41 -7.11
CA ASP A 48 15.35 -4.96 -6.89
C ASP A 48 13.94 -4.31 -6.96
N ALA A 49 13.05 -4.81 -7.82
CA ALA A 49 11.67 -4.32 -7.89
C ALA A 49 10.85 -4.67 -6.64
N SER A 50 11.08 -5.85 -6.06
CA SER A 50 10.47 -6.27 -4.80
C SER A 50 10.95 -5.38 -3.65
N ASP A 51 12.26 -5.15 -3.56
CA ASP A 51 12.85 -4.31 -2.53
C ASP A 51 12.36 -2.86 -2.62
N LEU A 52 12.29 -2.30 -3.83
CA LEU A 52 11.76 -0.95 -4.04
C LEU A 52 10.27 -0.85 -3.66
N ALA A 53 9.46 -1.86 -4.03
CA ALA A 53 8.04 -1.89 -3.68
C ALA A 53 7.84 -1.93 -2.16
N GLN A 54 8.62 -2.76 -1.46
CA GLN A 54 8.60 -2.83 -0.01
C GLN A 54 9.02 -1.51 0.64
N GLU A 55 10.09 -0.87 0.14
CA GLU A 55 10.52 0.42 0.66
C GLU A 55 9.44 1.50 0.47
N ALA A 56 8.73 1.49 -0.67
CA ALA A 56 7.62 2.38 -0.94
C ALA A 56 6.49 2.20 0.09
N PHE A 57 6.11 0.96 0.42
CA PHE A 57 5.12 0.68 1.45
C PHE A 57 5.56 1.11 2.86
N VAL A 58 6.82 0.86 3.22
CA VAL A 58 7.35 1.32 4.53
C VAL A 58 7.31 2.85 4.62
N ARG A 59 7.65 3.56 3.55
CA ARG A 59 7.57 5.02 3.50
C ARG A 59 6.11 5.48 3.59
N ALA A 60 5.19 4.84 2.87
CA ALA A 60 3.76 5.12 2.92
C ALA A 60 3.20 4.94 4.34
N PHE A 61 3.55 3.84 5.03
CA PHE A 61 3.13 3.61 6.42
C PHE A 61 3.63 4.69 7.38
N LYS A 62 4.87 5.15 7.20
CA LYS A 62 5.43 6.23 8.02
C LYS A 62 4.74 7.57 7.76
N SER A 63 4.36 7.84 6.51
CA SER A 63 3.72 9.10 6.11
C SER A 63 2.20 9.12 6.28
N ILE A 64 1.53 7.95 6.35
CA ILE A 64 0.06 7.89 6.38
C ILE A 64 -0.50 8.65 7.58
N LYS A 65 0.19 8.64 8.72
CA LYS A 65 -0.19 9.39 9.93
C LYS A 65 -0.17 10.90 9.75
N SER A 66 0.55 11.42 8.77
CA SER A 66 0.70 12.85 8.50
C SER A 66 -0.11 13.34 7.29
N PHE A 67 -0.89 12.46 6.67
CA PHE A 67 -1.75 12.74 5.51
C PHE A 67 -3.17 13.06 5.95
#